data_AF-A0A353C4N9-F1
#
_entry.id   AF-A0A353C4N9-F1
#
_cell.length_a   1.000
_cell.length_b   1.000
_cell.length_c   1.000
_cell.angle_alpha   90.00
_cell.angle_beta   90.00
_cell.angle_gamma   90.00
#
_symmetry.space_group_name_H-M   'P 1'
#
loop_
_entity.id
_entity.type
_entity.pdbx_description
1 polymer ?
#
loop_
_entity_poly.entity_id
_entity_poly.type
_entity_poly.pdbx_seq_one_letter_code
_entity_poly.pdbx_strand_id
1 'polypeptide(L)'
;MSINQPDRGQRGGRSGQGERPGGGDRDRGRGGRRPGRPYDYDYGYGYQEYCPYGGTPYYAQADTDVYTLANQFGISPNTIISYNPGLSLNSTIGAGQTVCLPRNY
;
A
#
# COMPACT_ATOMS: atom_id res chain seq x y z
N MET A 1 -52.43 12.34 48.80
CA MET A 1 -51.67 13.57 48.51
C MET A 1 -50.32 13.17 47.95
N SER A 2 -49.82 13.91 46.96
CA SER A 2 -48.44 13.80 46.42
C SER A 2 -47.42 14.36 47.44
N ILE A 3 -46.09 14.19 47.33
CA ILE A 3 -45.26 13.76 46.18
C ILE A 3 -44.58 12.38 46.43
N ASN A 4 -43.26 12.10 46.49
CA ASN A 4 -42.01 12.88 46.44
C ASN A 4 -40.88 12.13 45.69
N GLN A 5 -39.72 12.79 45.51
CA GLN A 5 -38.61 12.42 44.60
C GLN A 5 -37.24 12.81 45.21
N PRO A 6 -36.09 12.43 44.60
CA PRO A 6 -35.71 11.14 43.99
C PRO A 6 -34.26 10.72 44.37
N ASP A 7 -33.72 9.62 43.80
CA ASP A 7 -32.48 9.71 43.00
C ASP A 7 -32.24 8.46 42.09
N ARG A 8 -31.10 8.45 41.38
CA ARG A 8 -30.84 7.67 40.14
C ARG A 8 -29.84 6.52 40.32
N GLY A 9 -29.94 5.51 39.44
CA GLY A 9 -28.88 4.53 39.20
C GLY A 9 -29.23 3.53 38.09
N GLN A 10 -28.40 3.37 37.05
CA GLN A 10 -28.63 2.45 35.92
C GLN A 10 -27.51 1.42 35.77
N ARG A 11 -27.88 0.14 35.60
CA ARG A 11 -27.52 -0.75 34.46
C ARG A 11 -27.91 -2.19 34.79
N GLY A 12 -28.46 -2.91 33.82
CA GLY A 12 -29.03 -4.25 34.03
C GLY A 12 -28.22 -5.40 33.40
N GLY A 13 -28.48 -6.61 33.91
CA GLY A 13 -28.55 -7.85 33.13
C GLY A 13 -27.26 -8.44 32.57
N ARG A 14 -26.63 -9.36 33.33
CA ARG A 14 -25.71 -10.37 32.79
C ARG A 14 -25.95 -11.73 33.45
N SER A 15 -25.73 -12.80 32.67
CA SER A 15 -25.80 -14.25 32.98
C SER A 15 -27.13 -14.93 32.61
N GLY A 16 -27.05 -16.20 32.19
CA GLY A 16 -28.19 -16.96 31.66
C GLY A 16 -27.85 -18.16 30.73
N GLN A 17 -26.61 -18.66 30.74
CA GLN A 17 -26.15 -19.85 30.01
C GLN A 17 -24.99 -20.50 30.82
N GLY A 18 -24.68 -21.80 30.71
CA GLY A 18 -25.31 -22.86 29.91
C GLY A 18 -24.26 -23.75 29.21
N GLU A 19 -24.24 -25.05 29.52
CA GLU A 19 -23.12 -25.94 29.21
C GLU A 19 -23.24 -26.74 27.90
N ARG A 20 -22.09 -27.08 27.29
CA ARG A 20 -21.92 -28.30 26.48
C ARG A 20 -20.49 -28.87 26.63
N PRO A 21 -20.32 -30.15 27.04
CA PRO A 21 -19.05 -30.85 26.96
C PRO A 21 -18.89 -31.55 25.59
N GLY A 22 -17.67 -32.00 25.26
CA GLY A 22 -17.42 -32.89 24.12
C GLY A 22 -16.01 -32.75 23.54
N GLY A 23 -15.20 -33.81 23.66
CA GLY A 23 -13.83 -33.84 23.14
C GLY A 23 -13.74 -33.84 21.61
N GLY A 24 -12.52 -33.65 21.10
CA GLY A 24 -12.28 -33.53 19.67
C GLY A 24 -10.84 -33.21 19.33
N ASP A 25 -9.92 -34.08 19.72
CA ASP A 25 -8.51 -34.06 19.33
C ASP A 25 -8.37 -34.19 17.80
N ARG A 26 -8.49 -33.05 17.12
CA ARG A 26 -8.27 -32.96 15.68
C ARG A 26 -6.78 -32.89 15.40
N ASP A 27 -6.15 -34.05 15.54
CA ASP A 27 -4.89 -34.37 14.88
C ASP A 27 -5.12 -34.28 13.36
N ARG A 28 -5.08 -33.04 12.84
CA ARG A 28 -5.25 -32.72 11.42
C ARG A 28 -3.93 -33.09 10.74
N GLY A 29 -3.78 -34.40 10.55
CA GLY A 29 -2.50 -35.05 10.44
C GLY A 29 -1.57 -34.46 9.38
N ARG A 30 -0.33 -34.24 9.81
CA ARG A 30 0.88 -34.38 8.99
C ARG A 30 0.86 -33.71 7.61
N GLY A 31 0.23 -32.54 7.50
CA GLY A 31 0.55 -31.58 6.44
C GLY A 31 2.02 -31.22 6.58
N GLY A 32 2.88 -31.87 5.78
CA GLY A 32 4.33 -31.70 5.87
C GLY A 32 4.75 -30.26 5.66
N ARG A 33 6.00 -29.93 6.02
CA ARG A 33 6.61 -28.65 5.62
C ARG A 33 6.46 -28.52 4.10
N ARG A 34 5.54 -27.70 3.63
CA ARG A 34 5.67 -27.10 2.30
C ARG A 34 6.93 -26.24 2.39
N PRO A 35 8.02 -26.55 1.67
CA PRO A 35 8.88 -25.44 1.27
C PRO A 35 7.96 -24.47 0.53
N GLY A 36 7.91 -23.22 0.98
CA GLY A 36 7.17 -22.19 0.25
C GLY A 36 7.68 -22.21 -1.20
N ARG A 37 6.76 -22.23 -2.18
CA ARG A 37 7.17 -22.09 -3.58
C ARG A 37 7.95 -20.77 -3.66
N PRO A 38 9.13 -20.71 -4.31
CA PRO A 38 9.97 -19.50 -4.32
C PRO A 38 9.38 -18.32 -5.12
N TYR A 39 8.07 -18.34 -5.38
CA TYR A 39 7.28 -17.34 -6.10
C TYR A 39 5.79 -17.33 -5.68
N ASP A 40 5.44 -17.82 -4.47
CA ASP A 40 4.08 -17.70 -3.90
C ASP A 40 3.87 -16.26 -3.39
N TYR A 41 3.75 -15.30 -4.32
CA TYR A 41 3.59 -13.88 -4.02
C TYR A 41 2.14 -13.53 -3.68
N ASP A 42 1.83 -13.56 -2.39
CA ASP A 42 0.58 -13.06 -1.83
C ASP A 42 0.46 -11.54 -2.05
N TYR A 43 -0.72 -11.08 -2.46
CA TYR A 43 -0.88 -9.78 -3.14
C TYR A 43 -1.15 -8.63 -2.15
N GLY A 44 -0.09 -8.21 -1.43
CA GLY A 44 -0.09 -7.04 -0.54
C GLY A 44 1.06 -6.07 -0.83
N TYR A 45 0.90 -4.81 -0.41
CA TYR A 45 1.95 -3.78 -0.35
C TYR A 45 2.51 -3.21 -1.67
N GLY A 46 1.63 -2.67 -2.53
CA GLY A 46 1.70 -1.24 -2.86
C GLY A 46 2.88 -0.62 -3.64
N TYR A 47 3.90 -1.34 -4.11
CA TYR A 47 4.93 -0.79 -5.01
C TYR A 47 4.76 -1.30 -6.45
N GLN A 48 3.92 -0.63 -7.24
CA GLN A 48 3.92 -0.85 -8.69
C GLN A 48 5.10 -0.08 -9.30
N GLU A 49 6.22 -0.79 -9.51
CA GLU A 49 7.37 -0.35 -10.32
C GLU A 49 6.98 -0.35 -11.83
N TYR A 50 5.89 0.34 -12.14
CA TYR A 50 5.22 0.29 -13.44
C TYR A 50 5.07 1.70 -13.99
N CYS A 51 6.03 2.06 -14.84
CA CYS A 51 5.92 3.26 -15.65
C CYS A 51 4.94 3.04 -16.82
N PRO A 52 4.14 4.05 -17.19
CA PRO A 52 3.19 3.93 -18.28
C PRO A 52 3.90 3.61 -19.59
N TYR A 53 3.16 2.99 -20.52
CA TYR A 53 3.64 2.61 -21.85
C TYR A 53 4.88 1.69 -21.89
N GLY A 54 5.23 1.03 -20.77
CA GLY A 54 6.41 0.16 -20.68
C GLY A 54 7.73 0.92 -20.54
N GLY A 55 7.68 2.16 -20.05
CA GLY A 55 8.85 2.94 -19.67
C GLY A 55 9.65 2.31 -18.50
N THR A 56 10.78 2.94 -18.18
CA THR A 56 11.67 2.54 -17.07
C THR A 56 11.58 3.54 -15.91
N PRO A 57 11.65 3.08 -14.64
CA PRO A 57 11.79 3.97 -13.50
C PRO A 57 13.21 4.53 -13.44
N TYR A 58 13.32 5.84 -13.26
CA TYR A 58 14.54 6.53 -12.87
C TYR A 58 14.38 7.06 -11.44
N TYR A 59 15.31 6.71 -10.56
CA TYR A 59 15.34 7.18 -9.18
C TYR A 59 16.29 8.37 -9.07
N ALA A 60 15.76 9.57 -8.83
CA ALA A 60 16.56 10.78 -8.72
C ALA A 60 17.54 10.69 -7.55
N GLN A 61 18.85 10.80 -7.82
CA GLN A 61 19.90 10.67 -6.80
C GLN A 61 20.20 11.99 -6.08
N ALA A 62 19.80 13.11 -6.67
CA ALA A 62 19.91 14.47 -6.16
C ALA A 62 18.73 15.29 -6.71
N ASP A 63 18.50 16.47 -6.15
CA ASP A 63 17.48 17.39 -6.66
C ASP A 63 17.84 17.86 -8.08
N THR A 64 16.88 17.80 -8.99
CA THR A 64 17.05 18.10 -10.42
C THR A 64 15.78 18.71 -10.99
N ASP A 65 15.74 18.99 -12.29
CA ASP A 65 14.58 19.52 -13.01
C ASP A 65 14.37 18.79 -14.34
N VAL A 66 13.22 18.99 -14.97
CA VAL A 66 12.84 18.28 -16.20
C VAL A 66 13.76 18.59 -17.38
N TYR A 67 14.36 19.78 -17.48
CA TYR A 67 15.33 20.12 -18.53
C TYR A 67 16.72 19.53 -18.25
N THR A 68 17.20 19.59 -17.01
CA THR A 68 18.47 18.95 -16.63
C THR A 68 18.40 17.43 -16.86
N LEU A 69 17.30 16.78 -16.46
CA LEU A 69 17.08 15.37 -16.69
C LEU A 69 16.93 15.03 -18.18
N ALA A 70 16.19 15.84 -18.94
CA ALA A 70 16.09 15.73 -20.40
C ALA A 70 17.46 15.76 -21.09
N ASN A 71 18.29 16.76 -20.77
CA ASN A 71 19.63 16.92 -21.33
C ASN A 71 20.57 15.77 -20.95
N GLN A 72 20.45 15.22 -19.73
CA GLN A 72 21.27 14.09 -19.27
C GLN A 72 21.00 12.80 -20.07
N PHE A 73 19.75 12.57 -20.47
CA PHE A 73 19.34 11.33 -21.15
C PHE A 73 19.05 11.48 -22.64
N GLY A 74 19.17 12.69 -23.21
CA GLY A 74 18.82 12.98 -24.61
C GLY A 74 17.32 12.99 -24.91
N ILE A 75 16.48 12.97 -23.87
CA ILE A 75 15.02 12.84 -23.98
C ILE A 75 14.39 14.22 -24.09
N SER A 76 13.34 14.41 -24.91
CA SER A 76 12.59 15.67 -24.92
C SER A 76 11.91 15.93 -23.55
N PRO A 77 11.99 17.13 -22.97
CA PRO A 77 11.27 17.50 -21.74
C PRO A 77 9.77 17.19 -21.81
N ASN A 78 9.17 17.36 -22.99
CA ASN A 78 7.76 17.10 -23.23
C ASN A 78 7.41 15.60 -23.19
N THR A 79 8.36 14.72 -23.52
CA THR A 79 8.24 13.26 -23.40
C THR A 79 8.38 12.80 -21.95
N ILE A 80 9.24 13.44 -21.15
CA ILE A 80 9.30 13.16 -19.70
C ILE A 80 7.94 13.49 -19.06
N ILE A 81 7.36 14.64 -19.38
CA ILE A 81 6.05 15.04 -18.82
C ILE A 81 4.91 14.10 -19.26
N SER A 82 4.90 13.62 -20.52
CA SER A 82 3.84 12.70 -20.98
C SER A 82 3.89 11.32 -20.31
N TYR A 83 5.04 10.92 -19.76
CA TYR A 83 5.19 9.71 -18.93
C TYR A 83 4.94 9.96 -17.43
N ASN A 84 4.83 11.21 -16.98
CA ASN A 84 4.71 11.59 -15.57
C ASN A 84 3.54 12.58 -15.34
N PRO A 85 2.27 12.11 -15.39
CA PRO A 85 1.10 12.95 -15.15
C PRO A 85 1.12 13.52 -13.73
N GLY A 86 1.53 14.79 -13.61
CA GLY A 86 1.78 15.48 -12.34
C GLY A 86 3.05 16.33 -12.35
N LEU A 87 4.00 16.05 -13.26
CA LEU A 87 5.13 16.93 -13.54
C LEU A 87 4.80 18.00 -14.58
N SER A 88 5.54 19.10 -14.54
CA SER A 88 5.52 20.21 -15.49
C SER A 88 6.95 20.60 -15.87
N LEU A 89 7.13 21.41 -16.93
CA LEU A 89 8.45 21.89 -17.36
C LEU A 89 9.22 22.66 -16.28
N ASN A 90 8.50 23.26 -15.32
CA ASN A 90 9.04 24.00 -14.19
C ASN A 90 9.03 23.22 -12.86
N SER A 91 8.80 21.90 -12.90
CA SER A 91 8.84 21.05 -11.71
C SER A 91 10.28 20.70 -11.33
N THR A 92 10.63 20.96 -10.07
CA THR A 92 11.78 20.34 -9.41
C THR A 92 11.43 18.89 -9.08
N ILE A 93 12.35 17.97 -9.37
CA ILE A 93 12.30 16.55 -9.05
C ILE A 93 13.23 16.36 -7.85
N GLY A 94 12.69 15.93 -6.71
CA GLY A 94 13.46 15.79 -5.47
C GLY A 94 14.30 14.51 -5.43
N ALA A 95 15.38 14.52 -4.66
CA ALA A 95 16.14 13.31 -4.35
C ALA A 95 15.25 12.20 -3.76
N GLY A 96 15.39 10.97 -4.25
CA GLY A 96 14.55 9.82 -3.91
C GLY A 96 13.22 9.73 -4.69
N GLN A 97 12.85 10.76 -5.47
CA GLN A 97 11.66 10.71 -6.32
C GLN A 97 11.86 9.73 -7.49
N THR A 98 10.81 8.97 -7.81
CA THR A 98 10.75 8.15 -9.02
C THR A 98 10.19 8.99 -10.18
N VAL A 99 10.87 8.94 -11.33
CA VAL A 99 10.44 9.56 -12.59
C VAL A 99 10.41 8.50 -13.67
N CYS A 100 9.34 8.43 -14.44
CA CYS A 100 9.19 7.48 -15.53
C CYS A 100 9.81 8.02 -16.83
N LEU A 101 10.72 7.26 -17.43
CA LEU A 101 11.34 7.57 -18.72
C LEU A 101 10.85 6.60 -19.81
N PRO A 102 10.79 7.00 -21.09
CA PRO A 102 10.65 6.05 -22.19
C PRO A 102 11.79 5.02 -22.17
N ARG A 103 11.53 3.79 -22.63
CA ARG A 103 12.52 2.70 -22.59
C ARG A 103 13.63 2.82 -23.65
N ASN A 104 13.39 3.58 -24.71
CA ASN A 104 14.32 3.83 -25.81
C ASN A 104 14.56 5.34 -25.89
N TYR A 105 15.83 5.74 -25.88
CA TYR A 105 16.33 7.10 -26.00
C TYR A 105 17.73 7.08 -26.63
#